data_AF-X8AGK6-F1
#
_entry.id   AF-X8AGK6-F1
#
_cell.length_a   1.000
_cell.length_b   1.000
_cell.length_c   1.000
_cell.angle_alpha   90.00
_cell.angle_beta   90.00
_cell.angle_gamma   90.00
#
_symmetry.space_group_name_H-M   'P 1'
#
loop_
_entity.id
_entity.type
_entity.pdbx_description
1 polymer ?
#
loop_
_entity_poly.entity_id
_entity_poly.type
_entity_poly.pdbx_seq_one_letter_code
_entity_poly.pdbx_strand_id
1 'polypeptide(L)' 'MEITLNAIRIHGGYGYSTEYDVERYFRDAPLMIVGEGTNEIQRNVIAAQFVSRGTL' A
#
# COMPACT_ATOMS: atom_id res chain seq x y z
N MET A 1 0.31 -0.03 -3.03
CA MET A 1 0.77 1.02 -3.99
C MET A 1 0.92 0.52 -5.41
N GLU A 2 1.49 -0.66 -5.65
CA GLU A 2 1.77 -1.13 -7.02
C GLU A 2 0.55 -1.11 -7.95
N ILE A 3 -0.57 -1.70 -7.51
CA ILE A 3 -1.80 -1.78 -8.30
C ILE A 3 -2.35 -0.40 -8.64
N THR A 4 -2.46 0.50 -7.65
CA THR A 4 -3.02 1.83 -7.86
C THR A 4 -2.13 2.69 -8.74
N LEU A 5 -0.80 2.59 -8.60
CA LEU A 5 0.15 3.26 -9.50
C LEU A 5 0.03 2.75 -10.93
N ASN A 6 -0.10 1.44 -11.12
CA ASN A 6 -0.29 0.86 -12.45
C ASN A 6 -1.64 1.30 -13.06
N ALA A 7 -2.69 1.41 -12.25
CA ALA A 7 -3.98 1.92 -12.69
C ALA A 7 -3.88 3.37 -13.22
N ILE A 8 -3.19 4.27 -12.50
CA ILE A 8 -2.89 5.64 -12.96
C ILE A 8 -2.18 5.61 -14.31
N ARG A 9 -1.15 4.78 -14.45
CA ARG A 9 -0.37 4.68 -15.70
C ARG A 9 -1.21 4.19 -16.88
N ILE A 10 -2.06 3.19 -16.69
CA ILE A 10 -2.94 2.66 -17.73
C ILE A 10 -3.95 3.71 -18.19
N HIS A 11 -4.48 4.52 -17.27
CA HIS A 11 -5.42 5.60 -17.60
C HIS A 11 -4.75 6.83 -18.23
N GLY A 12 -3.42 6.88 -18.28
CA GLY A 12 -2.66 8.00 -18.84
C GLY A 12 -3.00 9.32 -18.16
N GLY A 13 -3.21 10.38 -18.95
CA GLY A 13 -3.59 11.70 -18.42
C GLY A 13 -4.90 11.70 -17.61
N TYR A 14 -5.87 10.86 -18.00
CA TYR A 14 -7.13 10.72 -17.27
C TYR A 14 -6.95 10.09 -15.88
N GLY A 15 -5.86 9.35 -15.66
CA GLY A 15 -5.55 8.79 -14.35
C GLY A 15 -5.33 9.84 -13.27
N TYR A 16 -5.02 11.09 -13.64
CA TYR A 16 -4.88 12.22 -12.73
C TYR A 16 -6.13 13.11 -12.66
N SER A 17 -7.15 12.85 -13.50
CA SER A 17 -8.41 13.57 -13.45
C SER A 17 -9.26 13.08 -12.28
N THR A 18 -9.86 14.01 -11.54
CA THR A 18 -10.81 13.71 -10.47
C THR A 18 -12.15 13.18 -10.97
N GLU A 19 -12.35 13.12 -12.29
CA GLU A 19 -13.50 12.46 -12.93
C GLU A 19 -13.37 10.93 -12.92
N TYR A 20 -12.18 10.38 -12.66
CA TYR A 20 -11.92 8.94 -12.60
C TYR A 20 -11.45 8.54 -11.20
N ASP A 21 -12.04 7.49 -10.63
CA ASP A 21 -11.78 7.08 -9.25
C ASP A 21 -10.32 6.63 -8.97
N VAL A 22 -9.56 6.28 -10.01
CA VAL A 22 -8.20 5.74 -9.87
C VAL A 22 -7.25 6.72 -9.18
N GLU A 23 -7.46 8.02 -9.33
CA GLU A 23 -6.69 9.06 -8.63
C GLU A 23 -6.88 8.97 -7.11
N ARG A 24 -8.14 8.77 -6.67
CA ARG A 24 -8.50 8.64 -5.27
C ARG A 24 -7.85 7.39 -4.68
N TYR A 25 -7.97 6.25 -5.35
CA TYR A 25 -7.34 5.02 -4.87
C TYR A 25 -5.82 5.13 -4.77
N PHE A 26 -5.18 5.85 -5.70
CA PHE A 26 -3.75 6.12 -5.60
C PHE A 26 -3.38 6.98 -4.39
N ARG A 27 -4.17 8.01 -4.06
CA ARG A 27 -3.97 8.85 -2.87
C ARG A 27 -4.26 8.14 -1.56
N ASP A 28 -5.22 7.22 -1.54
CA ASP A 28 -5.63 6.52 -0.31
C ASP A 28 -4.70 5.35 0.03
N ALA A 29 -4.13 4.68 -0.98
CA ALA A 29 -3.29 3.49 -0.79
C ALA A 29 -2.06 3.65 0.16
N PRO A 30 -1.39 4.81 0.27
CA PRO A 30 -0.33 5.02 1.26
C PRO A 30 -0.82 4.93 2.70
N LEU A 31 -2.08 5.22 2.99
CA LEU A 31 -2.63 5.17 4.36
C LEU A 31 -2.46 3.77 4.96
N MET A 32 -2.69 2.72 4.18
CA MET A 32 -2.53 1.33 4.63
C MET A 32 -1.06 0.93 4.84
N ILE A 33 -0.10 1.74 4.39
CA ILE A 33 1.33 1.48 4.54
C ILE A 33 1.91 2.18 5.77
N VAL A 34 1.37 3.35 6.15
CA VAL A 34 1.95 4.18 7.21
C VAL A 34 0.98 4.55 8.34
N GLY A 35 -0.33 4.56 8.08
CA GLY A 35 -1.34 5.13 8.96
C GLY A 35 -1.68 4.28 10.19
N GLU A 36 -1.75 2.96 10.02
CA GLU A 36 -2.15 2.02 11.08
C GLU A 36 -0.95 1.19 11.58
N GLY A 37 0.17 1.87 11.77
CA GLY A 37 1.47 1.25 12.01
C GLY A 37 2.21 0.96 10.70
N THR A 38 3.46 1.41 10.62
CA THR A 38 4.20 1.33 9.37
C THR A 38 4.53 -0.11 9.00
N ASN A 39 4.61 -0.38 7.69
CA ASN A 39 5.01 -1.70 7.21
C ASN A 39 6.39 -2.15 7.74
N GLU A 40 7.30 -1.23 8.03
CA GLU A 40 8.59 -1.51 8.67
C GLU A 40 8.39 -2.12 10.06
N ILE A 41 7.54 -1.50 10.88
CA ILE A 41 7.26 -1.98 12.23
C ILE A 41 6.49 -3.29 12.16
N GLN A 42 5.51 -3.42 11.26
CA GLN A 42 4.78 -4.67 11.08
C GLN A 42 5.71 -5.83 10.69
N ARG A 43 6.68 -5.62 9.79
CA ARG A 43 7.69 -6.63 9.43
C ARG A 43 8.51 -7.07 10.66
N ASN A 44 8.92 -6.14 11.51
CA ASN A 44 9.65 -6.46 12.74
C ASN A 44 8.79 -7.27 13.71
N VAL A 45 7.52 -6.91 13.89
CA VAL A 45 6.56 -7.64 14.73
C VAL A 45 6.38 -9.06 14.22
N ILE A 46 6.17 -9.22 12.91
CA ILE A 46 6.03 -10.53 12.27
C ILE A 46 7.29 -11.37 12.48
N ALA A 47 8.49 -10.81 12.25
CA ALA A 47 9.75 -11.52 12.46
C ALA A 47 9.92 -12.00 13.92
N ALA A 48 9.61 -11.15 14.90
CA ALA A 48 9.64 -11.52 16.31
C ALA A 48 8.65 -12.66 16.63
N GLN A 49 7.45 -12.61 16.04
CA GLN A 49 6.45 -13.68 16.18
C GLN A 49 6.92 -15.00 15.55
N PHE A 50 7.58 -14.97 14.39
CA PHE A 50 8.15 -16.17 13.76
C PHE A 50 9.17 -16.86 14.68
N VAL A 51 10.09 -16.10 15.27
CA VAL A 51 11.09 -16.62 16.22
C VAL A 51 10.42 -17.18 17.47
N SER A 52 9.44 -16.45 18.04
CA SER A 52 8.72 -16.90 19.22
C SER A 52 7.91 -18.18 19.01
N ARG A 53 7.36 -18.40 17.81
CA ARG A 53 6.53 -19.56 17.49
C ARG A 53 7.33 -20.80 17.10
N GLY A 54 8.65 -20.67 16.90
CA GLY A 54 9.50 -21.78 16.46
C GLY A 54 9.18 -22.29 15.05
N THR A 55 8.64 -21.41 14.20
CA THR A 55 8.29 -21.71 12.79
C THR A 55 9.47 -21.48 11.82
N LEU A 56 10.69 -21.54 12.34
CA LEU A 56 11.96 -21.50 11.61
C LEU A 56 12.76 -22.77 11.93
#